data_AF-A0A7V4E9C6-F1
#
_entry.id   AF-A0A7V4E9C6-F1
#
_cell.length_a   1.000
_cell.length_b   1.000
_cell.length_c   1.000
_cell.angle_alpha   90.00
_cell.angle_beta   90.00
_cell.angle_gamma   90.00
#
_symmetry.space_group_name_H-M   'P 1'
#
loop_
_entity.id
_entity.type
_entity.pdbx_description
1 polymer ?
#
loop_
_entity_poly.entity_id
_entity_poly.type
_entity_poly.pdbx_seq_one_letter_code
_entity_poly.pdbx_strand_id
1 'polypeptide(L)'
;MEWTRPFSKVASSVPAIADFDGDGVGEIGVITDDGYLRVYESDGSESFVGLYFFTSGAYGGRGGISVGDIEGDGRMNLVFGDMDGLCVRVFEFGEGTGSGQIWWGHYRLNEKQNAVK
;
A
#
# COMPACT_ATOMS: atom_id res chain seq x y z
N MET A 1 -11.76 1.70 -21.72
CA MET A 1 -10.59 0.83 -21.52
C MET A 1 -11.06 -0.36 -20.69
N GLU A 2 -10.61 -1.57 -21.00
CA GLU A 2 -11.01 -2.79 -20.30
C GLU A 2 -9.78 -3.70 -20.18
N TRP A 3 -9.40 -4.06 -18.97
CA TRP A 3 -8.32 -5.01 -18.68
C TRP A 3 -8.68 -5.85 -17.45
N THR A 4 -8.00 -6.98 -17.30
CA THR A 4 -8.11 -7.83 -16.11
C THR A 4 -6.73 -8.29 -15.68
N ARG A 5 -6.48 -8.29 -14.37
CA ARG A 5 -5.27 -8.81 -13.74
C ARG A 5 -5.63 -9.88 -12.73
N PRO A 6 -5.29 -11.16 -12.97
CA PRO A 6 -5.56 -12.21 -12.01
C PRO A 6 -4.57 -12.12 -10.85
N PHE A 7 -5.09 -12.27 -9.63
CA PHE A 7 -4.25 -12.46 -8.45
C PHE A 7 -3.94 -13.96 -8.29
N SER A 8 -2.72 -14.28 -7.83
CA SER A 8 -2.37 -15.64 -7.38
C SER A 8 -2.98 -15.98 -6.00
N LYS A 9 -3.61 -15.00 -5.36
CA LYS A 9 -4.11 -14.97 -3.98
C LYS A 9 -5.42 -14.20 -3.90
N VAL A 10 -6.17 -14.36 -2.82
CA VAL A 10 -7.50 -13.74 -2.74
C VAL A 10 -7.33 -12.25 -2.50
N ALA A 11 -8.02 -11.41 -3.28
CA ALA A 11 -8.13 -10.00 -2.95
C ALA A 11 -8.90 -9.86 -1.63
N SER A 12 -8.23 -9.37 -0.59
CA SER A 12 -8.77 -9.27 0.76
C SER A 12 -9.36 -7.90 1.06
N SER A 13 -9.05 -6.90 0.23
CA SER A 13 -9.59 -5.54 0.31
C SER A 13 -10.51 -5.21 -0.87
N VAL A 14 -11.37 -4.20 -0.68
CA VAL A 14 -11.87 -3.42 -1.81
C VAL A 14 -10.71 -2.64 -2.43
N PRO A 15 -10.67 -2.44 -3.76
CA PRO A 15 -9.64 -1.62 -4.39
C PRO A 15 -9.79 -0.15 -3.97
N ALA A 16 -8.68 0.58 -3.94
CA ALA A 16 -8.65 2.04 -3.81
C ALA A 16 -7.89 2.66 -4.99
N ILE A 17 -8.22 3.92 -5.29
CA ILE A 17 -7.55 4.71 -6.32
C ILE A 17 -6.86 5.87 -5.62
N ALA A 18 -5.56 6.04 -5.87
CA ALA A 18 -4.76 7.17 -5.42
C ALA A 18 -3.57 7.37 -6.36
N ASP A 19 -3.07 8.60 -6.38
CA ASP A 19 -1.77 8.95 -6.96
C ASP A 19 -0.69 8.46 -6.00
N PHE A 20 -0.27 7.20 -6.19
CA PHE A 20 0.69 6.56 -5.31
C PHE A 20 2.11 6.98 -5.68
N ASP A 21 2.42 7.26 -6.95
CA ASP A 21 3.79 7.59 -7.35
C ASP A 21 4.10 9.09 -7.45
N GLY A 22 3.09 9.94 -7.34
CA GLY A 22 3.18 11.40 -7.34
C GLY A 22 3.20 12.02 -8.73
N ASP A 23 2.85 11.29 -9.80
CA ASP A 23 2.88 11.78 -11.17
C ASP A 23 1.61 12.56 -11.58
N GLY A 24 0.59 12.59 -10.71
CA GLY A 24 -0.69 13.26 -10.94
C GLY A 24 -1.74 12.39 -11.66
N VAL A 25 -1.41 11.13 -11.96
CA VAL A 25 -2.32 10.09 -12.44
C VAL A 25 -2.76 9.24 -11.25
N GLY A 26 -3.85 8.49 -11.41
CA GLY A 26 -4.37 7.63 -10.35
C GLY A 26 -4.10 6.17 -10.66
N GLU A 27 -3.51 5.47 -9.69
CA GLU A 27 -3.23 4.04 -9.74
C GLU A 27 -4.22 3.28 -8.84
N ILE A 28 -4.31 1.97 -9.03
CA ILE A 28 -5.24 1.08 -8.33
C ILE A 28 -4.49 0.22 -7.32
N GLY A 29 -4.72 0.44 -6.03
CA GLY A 29 -4.19 -0.37 -4.94
C GLY A 29 -5.14 -1.49 -4.52
N VAL A 30 -4.61 -2.71 -4.33
CA VAL A 30 -5.35 -3.86 -3.79
C VAL A 30 -4.47 -4.65 -2.83
N ILE A 31 -5.00 -5.01 -1.66
CA ILE A 31 -4.33 -5.95 -0.74
C ILE A 31 -4.82 -7.36 -0.99
N THR A 32 -3.89 -8.30 -1.06
CA THR A 32 -4.16 -9.74 -1.15
C THR A 32 -3.95 -10.44 0.20
N ASP A 33 -4.60 -11.60 0.40
CA ASP A 33 -4.63 -12.34 1.66
C ASP A 33 -3.27 -12.96 2.09
N ASP A 34 -2.27 -12.90 1.22
CA ASP A 34 -0.86 -13.17 1.49
C ASP A 34 -0.09 -11.96 2.03
N GLY A 35 -0.76 -10.83 2.26
CA GLY A 35 -0.21 -9.62 2.87
C GLY A 35 0.49 -8.66 1.91
N TYR A 36 0.37 -8.91 0.61
CA TYR A 36 0.93 -8.03 -0.41
C TYR A 36 -0.04 -6.91 -0.76
N LEU A 37 0.50 -5.70 -0.87
CA LEU A 37 -0.12 -4.61 -1.61
C LEU A 37 0.36 -4.69 -3.06
N ARG A 38 -0.59 -4.67 -3.98
CA ARG A 38 -0.37 -4.59 -5.42
C ARG A 38 -0.93 -3.28 -5.91
N VAL A 39 -0.14 -2.54 -6.69
CA VAL A 39 -0.55 -1.28 -7.30
C VAL A 39 -0.46 -1.44 -8.82
N TYR A 40 -1.53 -1.04 -9.49
CA TYR A 40 -1.65 -1.08 -10.94
C TYR A 40 -1.81 0.32 -11.50
N GLU A 41 -1.07 0.60 -12.57
CA GLU A 41 -1.29 1.77 -13.40
C GLU A 41 -2.70 1.80 -13.98
N SER A 42 -3.13 2.98 -14.45
CA SER A 42 -4.41 3.14 -15.13
C SER A 42 -4.59 2.22 -16.36
N ASP A 43 -3.47 1.86 -17.01
CA ASP A 43 -3.43 0.91 -18.15
C ASP A 43 -3.41 -0.57 -17.73
N GLY A 44 -3.37 -0.84 -16.42
CA GLY A 44 -3.35 -2.16 -15.81
C GLY A 44 -1.95 -2.80 -15.73
N SER A 45 -0.87 -2.12 -16.09
CA SER A 45 0.48 -2.59 -15.78
C SER A 45 0.70 -2.58 -14.25
N GLU A 46 1.45 -3.55 -13.73
CA GLU A 46 1.71 -3.64 -12.28
C GLU A 46 2.96 -2.80 -11.98
N SER A 47 2.77 -1.63 -11.36
CA SER A 47 3.87 -0.71 -11.04
C SER A 47 4.54 -1.05 -9.72
N PHE A 48 3.81 -1.66 -8.79
CA PHE A 48 4.37 -2.02 -7.49
C PHE A 48 3.76 -3.27 -6.87
N VAL A 49 4.63 -4.06 -6.26
CA VAL A 49 4.29 -5.19 -5.39
C VAL A 49 5.18 -5.12 -4.16
N GLY A 50 4.57 -4.96 -3.00
CA GLY A 50 5.29 -4.90 -1.74
C GLY A 50 4.57 -5.66 -0.66
N LEU A 51 5.36 -6.15 0.28
CA LEU A 51 4.86 -6.88 1.44
C LEU A 51 4.68 -5.91 2.60
N TYR A 52 3.44 -5.69 3.04
CA TYR A 52 3.12 -4.65 4.02
C TYR A 52 2.86 -5.20 5.42
N PHE A 53 2.73 -6.52 5.59
CA PHE A 53 2.75 -7.17 6.91
C PHE A 53 2.96 -8.69 6.83
N PHE A 54 3.56 -9.25 7.87
CA PHE A 54 3.47 -10.66 8.27
C PHE A 54 3.42 -10.72 9.78
N THR A 55 2.54 -11.55 10.34
CA THR A 55 2.87 -12.19 11.62
C THR A 55 2.52 -13.68 11.63
N SER A 56 1.51 -14.16 10.89
CA SER A 56 1.21 -15.60 10.88
C SER A 56 0.35 -16.09 9.72
N GLY A 57 0.88 -16.11 8.50
CA GLY A 57 0.48 -17.05 7.45
C GLY A 57 -0.98 -17.06 6.94
N ALA A 58 -1.88 -16.23 7.47
CA ALA A 58 -3.25 -16.10 7.01
C ALA A 58 -3.88 -14.87 7.65
N TYR A 59 -4.48 -13.99 6.83
CA TYR A 59 -5.52 -13.01 7.19
C TYR A 59 -5.13 -11.57 7.51
N GLY A 60 -3.87 -11.15 7.42
CA GLY A 60 -3.61 -9.73 7.55
C GLY A 60 -4.28 -8.95 6.39
N GLY A 61 -4.80 -7.76 6.71
CA GLY A 61 -5.54 -6.93 5.75
C GLY A 61 -6.94 -7.46 5.40
N ARG A 62 -7.69 -8.04 6.35
CA ARG A 62 -9.14 -8.23 6.19
C ARG A 62 -9.86 -6.92 6.49
N GLY A 63 -10.18 -6.16 5.44
CA GLY A 63 -10.90 -4.90 5.56
C GLY A 63 -10.72 -4.03 4.32
N GLY A 64 -11.44 -2.90 4.27
CA GLY A 64 -11.19 -1.89 3.26
C GLY A 64 -9.83 -1.21 3.51
N ILE A 65 -9.16 -0.86 2.42
CA ILE A 65 -8.06 0.12 2.45
C ILE A 65 -8.66 1.52 2.28
N SER A 66 -8.06 2.49 2.94
CA SER A 66 -8.36 3.92 2.77
C SER A 66 -7.10 4.64 2.34
N VAL A 67 -7.26 5.62 1.45
CA VAL A 67 -6.15 6.43 0.94
C VAL A 67 -6.45 7.92 1.12
N GLY A 68 -5.43 8.69 1.46
CA GLY A 68 -5.50 10.14 1.52
C GLY A 68 -4.26 10.75 2.15
N ASP A 69 -3.99 12.02 1.82
CA ASP A 69 -2.94 12.81 2.47
C ASP A 69 -3.42 13.25 3.86
N ILE A 70 -3.00 12.53 4.90
CA ILE A 70 -3.39 12.81 6.29
C ILE A 70 -2.43 13.76 7.00
N GLU A 71 -1.24 13.99 6.42
CA GLU A 71 -0.20 14.85 6.97
C GLU A 71 -0.19 16.25 6.33
N GLY A 72 -0.86 16.43 5.19
CA GLY A 72 -1.03 17.69 4.48
C GLY A 72 0.20 18.11 3.66
N ASP A 73 1.03 17.15 3.25
CA ASP A 73 2.30 17.43 2.57
C ASP A 73 2.30 17.03 1.08
N GLY A 74 1.13 16.70 0.56
CA GLY A 74 0.92 16.33 -0.85
C GLY A 74 1.23 14.88 -1.16
N ARG A 75 1.61 14.06 -0.18
CA ARG A 75 1.87 12.63 -0.35
C ARG A 75 0.70 11.79 0.16
N MET A 76 0.32 10.75 -0.59
CA MET A 76 -0.80 9.90 -0.22
C MET A 76 -0.40 8.90 0.88
N ASN A 77 -1.25 8.75 1.88
CA ASN A 77 -1.11 7.71 2.89
C ASN A 77 -2.14 6.60 2.68
N LEU A 78 -1.70 5.34 2.71
CA LEU A 78 -2.54 4.15 2.74
C LEU A 78 -2.74 3.69 4.18
N VAL A 79 -4.00 3.54 4.57
CA VAL A 79 -4.42 3.16 5.93
C VAL A 79 -5.27 1.90 5.86
N PHE A 80 -4.97 0.93 6.72
CA PHE A 80 -5.79 -0.27 6.86
C PHE A 80 -5.69 -0.88 8.25
N GLY A 81 -6.74 -1.63 8.62
CA GLY A 81 -6.72 -2.47 9.81
C GLY A 81 -5.93 -3.75 9.58
N ASP A 82 -4.94 -4.01 10.43
CA ASP A 82 -4.22 -5.27 10.48
C ASP A 82 -4.85 -6.18 11.54
N MET A 83 -5.55 -7.20 11.06
CA MET A 83 -6.20 -8.19 11.91
C MET A 83 -5.20 -9.05 12.69
N ASP A 84 -4.02 -9.32 12.13
CA ASP A 84 -3.03 -10.18 12.78
C ASP A 84 -2.21 -9.39 13.80
N GLY A 85 -1.85 -8.16 13.45
CA GLY A 85 -1.16 -7.22 14.34
C GLY A 85 -2.08 -6.58 15.40
N LEU A 86 -3.40 -6.73 15.27
CA LEU A 86 -4.42 -6.06 16.08
C LEU A 86 -4.22 -4.54 16.16
N CYS A 87 -3.86 -3.92 15.04
CA CYS A 87 -3.51 -2.51 14.98
C CYS A 87 -4.00 -1.83 13.69
N VAL A 88 -3.87 -0.51 13.63
CA VAL A 88 -3.98 0.25 12.38
C VAL A 88 -2.58 0.43 11.82
N ARG A 89 -2.41 0.17 10.53
CA ARG A 89 -1.17 0.49 9.81
C ARG A 89 -1.41 1.67 8.87
N VAL A 90 -0.40 2.52 8.79
CA VAL A 90 -0.36 3.69 7.92
C VAL A 90 0.96 3.64 7.17
N PHE A 91 0.90 3.81 5.86
CA PHE A 91 2.06 3.87 4.97
C PHE A 91 1.96 5.09 4.10
N GLU A 92 3.03 5.86 4.02
CA GLU A 92 3.12 7.00 3.11
C GLU A 92 3.80 6.59 1.80
N PHE A 93 3.28 7.12 0.70
CA PHE A 93 3.85 6.98 -0.64
C PHE A 93 4.51 8.30 -1.08
N GLY A 94 5.36 8.30 -2.10
CA GLY A 94 6.06 9.51 -2.51
C GLY A 94 6.71 9.42 -3.89
N GLU A 95 7.39 10.50 -4.29
CA GLU A 95 8.02 10.61 -5.60
C GLU A 95 8.95 9.41 -5.89
N GLY A 96 8.68 8.71 -7.00
CA GLY A 96 9.49 7.57 -7.47
C GLY A 96 9.08 6.21 -6.91
N THR A 97 7.92 6.10 -6.26
CA THR A 97 7.41 4.82 -5.75
C THR A 97 6.74 3.92 -6.79
N GLY A 98 6.49 4.42 -8.01
CA GLY A 98 5.87 3.70 -9.14
C GLY A 98 6.82 2.96 -10.09
N SER A 99 8.14 3.15 -10.00
CA SER A 99 9.08 2.59 -11.02
C SER A 99 10.15 1.63 -10.49
N GLY A 100 9.96 1.08 -9.29
CA GLY A 100 10.85 0.07 -8.71
C GLY A 100 11.76 0.61 -7.61
N GLN A 101 11.68 -0.07 -6.48
CA GLN A 101 12.26 0.26 -5.17
C GLN A 101 11.60 1.46 -4.47
N ILE A 102 10.48 1.16 -3.79
CA ILE A 102 9.99 2.01 -2.71
C ILE A 102 11.01 2.00 -1.57
N TRP A 103 11.53 3.18 -1.24
CA TRP A 103 12.20 3.39 0.04
C TRP A 103 11.12 3.45 1.10
N TRP A 104 11.20 2.54 2.07
CA TRP A 104 10.30 2.46 3.21
C TRP A 104 10.03 3.86 3.82
N GLY A 105 8.82 4.39 3.59
CA GLY A 105 8.33 5.61 4.23
C GLY A 105 7.88 5.31 5.66
N HIS A 106 8.67 5.78 6.63
CA HIS A 106 8.44 5.88 8.07
C HIS A 106 7.29 5.06 8.69
N TYR A 107 7.59 3.84 9.17
CA TYR A 107 6.87 3.28 10.30
C TYR A 107 7.28 4.06 11.57
N ARG A 108 6.49 5.07 12.00
CA ARG A 108 6.80 5.92 13.19
C ARG A 108 6.78 5.18 14.55
N LEU A 109 6.77 3.84 14.57
CA LEU A 109 6.93 3.01 15.77
C LEU A 109 8.16 2.07 15.72
N ASN A 110 9.15 2.35 14.85
CA ASN A 110 10.44 1.67 14.93
C ASN A 110 11.45 2.52 15.73
N GLU A 111 11.60 2.22 17.03
CA GLU A 111 12.63 2.85 17.88
C GLU A 111 14.07 2.64 17.37
N LYS A 112 14.31 1.72 16.43
CA LYS A 112 15.65 1.48 15.86
C LYS A 112 16.03 2.38 14.69
N GLN A 113 15.10 3.14 14.11
CA GLN A 113 15.39 3.99 12.93
C GLN A 113 15.15 5.48 13.13
N ASN A 114 14.51 5.90 14.23
CA ASN A 114 14.34 7.33 14.57
C ASN A 114 15.54 7.96 15.30
N ALA A 115 16.69 7.29 15.34
CA ALA A 115 17.92 7.86 15.84
C ALA A 115 18.73 8.43 14.68
N VAL A 116 18.41 9.65 14.25
CA VAL A 116 19.31 10.81 14.06
C VAL A 116 18.45 11.93 13.46
N LYS A 117 18.53 13.10 14.10
CA LYS A 117 17.87 14.36 13.73
C LYS A 117 18.42 14.96 12.46
#